data_AF-A0A4D4L2K2-F1
#
_entry.id   AF-A0A4D4L2K2-F1
#
_cell.length_a   1.000
_cell.length_b   1.000
_cell.length_c   1.000
_cell.angle_alpha   90.00
_cell.angle_beta   90.00
_cell.angle_gamma   90.00
#
_symmetry.space_group_name_H-M   'P 1'
#
loop_
_entity.id
_entity.type
_entity.pdbx_description
1 polymer ?
#
loop_
_entity_poly.entity_id
_entity_poly.type
_entity_poly.pdbx_seq_one_letter_code
_entity_poly.pdbx_strand_id
1 'polypeptide(L)'
;MPRGWGSPEQLRRLVALVRERGPAPWDREAVALLMDGTGMGRAVASLALAGMVSLSYRPLLDADERATLRLKTAEAEDAHSELARVGPAERLELLADVLPEDPAELWEPGGMRPVAERLAEAWRARYGRRTMVPERTFGAVVEMRPFPLTAGRFCAAFTDPAGEPTLRADLDTWLRRTDYGCSAADERWQIVRFEELLSGAVRNLPWIYAELPAGDPVRDGVPGFVGLIGERLNHPELLLDAGYFRHGENEPITALREVFGGRPYAGPERLDVATVDDGLTVGAEGAIDRRGYRNATRLYFRPAFYGDDERSKRLSAASATGVGRRELDAVEWLRGPVCARIVERIESASLPAGAYESNPAASAPALVARVADALGVDEDAAAFHLQLLALPAPTDRNVRTWNGWKAARHQKAAATLVERGLVIEDKRPRAGRQVFLPGEWIHAKKPYQPMEAWKAELIGLRRSYNLRLENPLPLPTRTLPELFAHAWSLVEKGEGPA
;
A
#
# COMPACT_ATOMS: atom_id res chain seq x y z
N MET A 1 -24.65 -32.50 -5.93
CA MET A 1 -24.64 -31.90 -7.28
C MET A 1 -23.23 -32.01 -7.84
N PRO A 2 -23.02 -32.51 -9.08
CA PRO A 2 -21.72 -32.38 -9.73
C PRO A 2 -21.43 -30.88 -9.86
N ARG A 3 -20.37 -30.39 -9.22
CA ARG A 3 -19.95 -28.99 -9.27
C ARG A 3 -19.27 -28.75 -10.63
N GLY A 4 -19.98 -28.17 -11.58
CA GLY A 4 -19.49 -27.84 -12.93
C GLY A 4 -20.08 -26.52 -13.39
N TRP A 5 -19.54 -25.91 -14.45
CA TRP A 5 -19.90 -24.56 -14.93
C TRP A 5 -21.29 -24.47 -15.59
N GLY A 6 -22.19 -25.39 -15.26
CA GLY A 6 -23.45 -25.68 -15.97
C GLY A 6 -23.55 -27.14 -16.40
N SER A 7 -24.75 -27.54 -16.85
CA SER A 7 -24.99 -28.87 -17.40
C SER A 7 -24.23 -29.11 -18.72
N PRO A 8 -23.93 -30.37 -19.08
CA PRO A 8 -23.35 -30.70 -20.39
C PRO A 8 -24.16 -30.14 -21.56
N GLU A 9 -25.48 -30.09 -21.44
CA GLU A 9 -26.41 -29.55 -22.43
C GLU A 9 -26.22 -28.04 -22.60
N GLN A 10 -26.19 -27.28 -21.49
CA GLN A 10 -25.90 -25.84 -21.50
C GLN A 10 -24.54 -25.54 -22.12
N LEU A 11 -23.49 -26.28 -21.75
CA LEU A 11 -22.15 -26.05 -22.29
C LEU A 11 -22.05 -26.35 -23.80
N ARG A 12 -22.69 -27.43 -24.28
CA ARG A 12 -22.76 -27.72 -25.72
C ARG A 12 -23.51 -26.63 -26.48
N ARG A 13 -24.63 -26.13 -25.91
CA ARG A 13 -25.43 -25.05 -26.49
C ARG A 13 -24.65 -23.74 -26.55
N LEU A 14 -23.94 -23.37 -25.48
CA LEU A 14 -23.08 -22.19 -25.44
C LEU A 14 -21.99 -22.25 -26.52
N VAL A 15 -21.27 -23.36 -26.64
CA VAL A 15 -20.21 -23.53 -27.66
C VAL A 15 -20.77 -23.44 -29.08
N ALA A 16 -21.96 -24.01 -29.34
CA ALA A 16 -22.62 -23.89 -30.63
C ALA A 16 -22.97 -22.42 -30.95
N LEU A 17 -23.57 -21.70 -29.99
CA LEU A 17 -23.92 -20.29 -30.16
C LEU A 17 -22.71 -19.40 -30.40
N VAL A 18 -21.58 -19.62 -29.70
CA VAL A 18 -20.33 -18.88 -29.94
C VAL A 18 -19.82 -19.10 -31.36
N ARG A 19 -19.92 -20.32 -31.91
CA ARG A 19 -19.53 -20.62 -33.29
C ARG A 19 -20.47 -19.99 -34.32
N GLU A 20 -21.76 -19.92 -34.02
CA GLU A 20 -22.80 -19.39 -34.90
C GLU A 20 -22.83 -17.85 -34.91
N ARG A 21 -22.71 -17.23 -33.73
CA ARG A 21 -22.98 -15.80 -33.50
C ARG A 21 -21.74 -14.98 -33.14
N GLY A 22 -20.59 -15.64 -32.96
CA GLY A 22 -19.39 -15.00 -32.40
C GLY A 22 -19.49 -14.78 -30.88
N PRO A 23 -18.58 -14.01 -30.27
CA PRO A 23 -18.61 -13.75 -28.83
C PRO A 23 -19.90 -13.01 -28.40
N ALA A 24 -20.40 -13.31 -27.20
CA ALA A 24 -21.52 -12.58 -26.62
C ALA A 24 -21.15 -11.08 -26.43
N PRO A 25 -22.08 -10.14 -26.67
CA PRO A 25 -21.80 -8.72 -26.59
C PRO A 25 -21.49 -8.30 -25.15
N TRP A 26 -20.41 -7.53 -24.95
CA TRP A 26 -19.99 -7.07 -23.62
C TRP A 26 -20.95 -6.03 -23.02
N ASP A 27 -21.53 -6.33 -21.85
CA ASP A 27 -22.46 -5.45 -21.14
C ASP A 27 -21.79 -4.74 -19.94
N ARG A 28 -21.72 -3.41 -20.00
CA ARG A 28 -21.15 -2.59 -18.91
C ARG A 28 -22.08 -2.42 -17.73
N GLU A 29 -23.39 -2.46 -17.95
CA GLU A 29 -24.36 -2.37 -16.86
C GLU A 29 -24.32 -3.64 -16.01
N ALA A 30 -24.04 -4.79 -16.62
CA ALA A 30 -23.77 -6.03 -15.88
C ALA A 30 -22.52 -5.92 -14.98
N VAL A 31 -21.44 -5.26 -15.46
CA VAL A 31 -20.25 -4.99 -14.62
C VAL A 31 -20.62 -4.07 -13.45
N ALA A 32 -21.39 -3.00 -13.68
CA ALA A 32 -21.84 -2.09 -12.62
C ALA A 32 -22.71 -2.80 -11.58
N LEU A 33 -23.65 -3.66 -12.00
CA LEU A 33 -24.46 -4.49 -11.11
C LEU A 33 -23.61 -5.42 -10.24
N LEU A 34 -22.59 -6.05 -10.83
CA LEU A 34 -21.66 -6.91 -10.09
C LEU A 34 -20.84 -6.11 -9.08
N MET A 35 -20.36 -4.92 -9.45
CA MET A 35 -19.69 -4.00 -8.53
C MET A 35 -20.63 -3.66 -7.36
N ASP A 36 -21.83 -3.18 -7.63
CA ASP A 36 -22.80 -2.78 -6.59
C ASP A 36 -23.17 -3.93 -5.66
N GLY A 37 -23.32 -5.12 -6.24
CA GLY A 37 -23.67 -6.35 -5.52
C GLY A 37 -22.54 -6.91 -4.65
N THR A 38 -21.28 -6.52 -4.84
CA THR A 38 -20.12 -7.14 -4.15
C THR A 38 -19.17 -6.15 -3.47
N GLY A 39 -19.13 -4.90 -3.93
CA GLY A 39 -18.15 -3.89 -3.55
C GLY A 39 -16.77 -4.06 -4.20
N MET A 40 -16.61 -4.96 -5.17
CA MET A 40 -15.33 -5.14 -5.87
C MET A 40 -15.05 -4.00 -6.87
N GLY A 41 -13.77 -3.75 -7.16
CA GLY A 41 -13.39 -2.79 -8.17
C GLY A 41 -13.78 -3.22 -9.58
N ARG A 42 -14.00 -2.25 -10.47
CA ARG A 42 -14.42 -2.45 -11.88
C ARG A 42 -13.59 -3.50 -12.64
N ALA A 43 -12.28 -3.52 -12.42
CA ALA A 43 -11.39 -4.46 -13.09
C ALA A 43 -11.62 -5.91 -12.64
N VAL A 44 -11.82 -6.15 -11.34
CA VAL A 44 -12.15 -7.46 -10.78
C VAL A 44 -13.53 -7.90 -11.27
N ALA A 45 -14.52 -7.00 -11.24
CA ALA A 45 -15.87 -7.28 -11.76
C ALA A 45 -15.84 -7.64 -13.24
N SER A 46 -15.05 -6.93 -14.05
CA SER A 46 -14.93 -7.21 -15.49
C SER A 46 -14.31 -8.59 -15.74
N LEU A 47 -13.23 -8.95 -15.04
CA LEU A 47 -12.63 -10.29 -15.20
C LEU A 47 -13.57 -11.39 -14.70
N ALA A 48 -14.23 -11.18 -13.56
CA ALA A 48 -15.14 -12.16 -12.98
C ALA A 48 -16.36 -12.41 -13.89
N LEU A 49 -16.97 -11.35 -14.44
CA LEU A 49 -18.06 -11.45 -15.40
C LEU A 49 -17.64 -12.11 -16.72
N ALA A 50 -16.39 -11.90 -17.15
CA ALA A 50 -15.81 -12.59 -18.31
C ALA A 50 -15.48 -14.07 -18.05
N GLY A 51 -15.77 -14.60 -16.85
CA GLY A 51 -15.40 -15.97 -16.45
C GLY A 51 -13.90 -16.16 -16.20
N MET A 52 -13.13 -15.08 -16.15
CA MET A 52 -11.67 -15.07 -16.03
C MET A 52 -11.20 -15.09 -14.57
N VAL A 53 -11.71 -16.04 -13.79
CA VAL A 53 -11.37 -16.22 -12.37
C VAL A 53 -10.11 -17.07 -12.14
N SER A 54 -9.48 -17.56 -13.22
CA SER A 54 -8.32 -18.48 -13.19
C SER A 54 -7.34 -18.22 -14.34
N LEU A 55 -6.72 -17.05 -14.42
CA LEU A 55 -5.75 -16.79 -15.50
C LEU A 55 -4.32 -17.20 -15.09
N SER A 56 -3.93 -18.46 -15.26
CA SER A 56 -2.61 -18.94 -14.79
C SER A 56 -1.42 -18.51 -15.66
N TYR A 57 -1.63 -17.80 -16.78
CA TYR A 57 -0.57 -17.53 -17.78
C TYR A 57 -0.51 -16.07 -18.24
N ARG A 58 0.69 -15.65 -18.63
CA ARG A 58 0.97 -14.33 -19.25
C ARG A 58 1.34 -14.51 -20.74
N PRO A 59 0.98 -13.54 -21.62
CA PRO A 59 0.27 -12.29 -21.34
C PRO A 59 -1.19 -12.55 -20.93
N LEU A 60 -1.67 -11.76 -19.96
CA LEU A 60 -2.94 -11.98 -19.28
C LEU A 60 -4.15 -11.72 -20.20
N LEU A 61 -4.08 -10.60 -20.93
CA LEU A 61 -5.05 -10.15 -21.92
C LEU A 61 -4.29 -9.44 -23.04
N ASP A 62 -4.71 -9.63 -24.28
CA ASP A 62 -4.19 -8.88 -25.41
C ASP A 62 -4.72 -7.43 -25.47
N ALA A 63 -4.44 -6.71 -26.55
CA ALA A 63 -4.88 -5.32 -26.69
C ALA A 63 -6.40 -5.20 -26.94
N ASP A 64 -6.98 -6.13 -27.68
CA ASP A 64 -8.39 -6.12 -28.10
C ASP A 64 -9.29 -6.58 -26.95
N GLU A 65 -8.86 -7.58 -26.19
CA GLU A 65 -9.50 -8.03 -24.95
C GLU A 65 -9.54 -6.90 -23.92
N ARG A 66 -8.40 -6.22 -23.71
CA ARG A 66 -8.34 -5.06 -22.80
C ARG A 66 -9.21 -3.90 -23.29
N ALA A 67 -9.27 -3.65 -24.60
CA ALA A 67 -10.15 -2.62 -25.16
C ALA A 67 -11.63 -2.96 -24.93
N THR A 68 -12.00 -4.24 -25.11
CA THR A 68 -13.36 -4.76 -24.88
C THR A 68 -13.77 -4.58 -23.43
N LEU A 69 -12.94 -5.01 -22.49
CA LEU A 69 -13.17 -4.89 -21.05
C LEU A 69 -12.92 -3.46 -20.51
N ARG A 70 -12.38 -2.56 -21.33
CA ARG A 70 -11.94 -1.20 -20.97
C ARG A 70 -10.95 -1.18 -19.80
N LEU A 71 -10.00 -2.09 -19.82
CA LEU A 71 -8.99 -2.21 -18.77
C LEU A 71 -7.63 -1.70 -19.23
N LYS A 72 -6.98 -0.91 -18.36
CA LYS A 72 -5.54 -0.65 -18.49
C LYS A 72 -4.75 -1.90 -18.08
N THR A 73 -3.51 -2.02 -18.54
CA THR A 73 -2.64 -3.15 -18.19
C THR A 73 -2.51 -3.34 -16.67
N ALA A 74 -2.24 -2.25 -15.92
CA ALA A 74 -2.09 -2.33 -14.46
C ALA A 74 -3.40 -2.72 -13.75
N GLU A 75 -4.55 -2.28 -14.26
CA GLU A 75 -5.86 -2.65 -13.71
C GLU A 75 -6.13 -4.15 -13.91
N ALA A 76 -5.82 -4.68 -15.10
CA ALA A 76 -5.97 -6.10 -15.39
C ALA A 76 -4.99 -6.97 -14.55
N GLU A 77 -3.74 -6.53 -14.37
CA GLU A 77 -2.76 -7.23 -13.54
C GLU A 77 -3.15 -7.29 -12.06
N ASP A 78 -3.65 -6.19 -11.49
CA ASP A 78 -4.13 -6.15 -10.11
C ASP A 78 -5.37 -7.02 -9.92
N ALA A 79 -6.36 -6.89 -10.82
CA ALA A 79 -7.58 -7.69 -10.78
C ALA A 79 -7.29 -9.19 -10.91
N HIS A 80 -6.35 -9.55 -11.77
CA HIS A 80 -5.87 -10.92 -11.87
C HIS A 80 -5.20 -11.39 -10.59
N SER A 81 -4.33 -10.57 -9.98
CA SER A 81 -3.65 -10.91 -8.72
C SER A 81 -4.64 -11.09 -7.56
N GLU A 82 -5.79 -10.42 -7.60
CA GLU A 82 -6.89 -10.61 -6.67
C GLU A 82 -7.63 -11.92 -6.90
N LEU A 83 -8.05 -12.20 -8.14
CA LEU A 83 -8.77 -13.44 -8.47
C LEU A 83 -7.88 -14.69 -8.38
N ALA A 84 -6.57 -14.57 -8.59
CA ALA A 84 -5.62 -15.66 -8.44
C ALA A 84 -5.58 -16.23 -7.01
N ARG A 85 -5.99 -15.45 -6.01
CA ARG A 85 -6.08 -15.89 -4.61
C ARG A 85 -7.36 -16.66 -4.29
N VAL A 86 -8.36 -16.63 -5.16
CA VAL A 86 -9.56 -17.48 -5.03
C VAL A 86 -9.13 -18.93 -5.32
N GLY A 87 -9.37 -19.85 -4.39
CA GLY A 87 -8.94 -21.25 -4.51
C GLY A 87 -9.72 -22.03 -5.58
N PRO A 88 -9.19 -23.14 -6.13
CA PRO A 88 -9.83 -23.88 -7.22
C PRO A 88 -11.27 -24.33 -6.93
N ALA A 89 -11.54 -24.81 -5.72
CA ALA A 89 -12.89 -25.22 -5.31
C ALA A 89 -13.86 -24.03 -5.24
N GLU A 90 -13.36 -22.88 -4.80
CA GLU A 90 -14.13 -21.64 -4.64
C GLU A 90 -14.47 -21.04 -6.01
N ARG A 91 -13.55 -21.13 -6.97
CA ARG A 91 -13.80 -20.73 -8.38
C ARG A 91 -14.92 -21.54 -8.99
N LEU A 92 -14.94 -22.87 -8.74
CA LEU A 92 -16.02 -23.72 -9.22
C LEU A 92 -17.35 -23.35 -8.57
N GLU A 93 -17.37 -23.07 -7.27
CA GLU A 93 -18.58 -22.62 -6.56
C GLU A 93 -19.09 -21.27 -7.08
N LEU A 94 -18.20 -20.31 -7.35
CA LEU A 94 -18.58 -19.00 -7.89
C LEU A 94 -19.17 -19.07 -9.31
N LEU A 95 -18.79 -20.09 -10.09
CA LEU A 95 -19.19 -20.22 -11.50
C LEU A 95 -20.20 -21.34 -11.77
N ALA A 96 -20.52 -22.20 -10.80
CA ALA A 96 -21.27 -23.42 -11.06
C ALA A 96 -22.67 -23.17 -11.65
N ASP A 97 -23.35 -22.12 -11.15
CA ASP A 97 -24.77 -21.87 -11.43
C ASP A 97 -25.00 -20.49 -12.06
N VAL A 98 -23.97 -19.89 -12.65
CA VAL A 98 -24.08 -18.53 -13.21
C VAL A 98 -24.66 -18.49 -14.63
N LEU A 99 -24.54 -19.57 -15.41
CA LEU A 99 -25.12 -19.63 -16.76
C LEU A 99 -26.66 -19.68 -16.71
N PRO A 100 -27.35 -18.96 -17.62
CA PRO A 100 -28.80 -19.09 -17.75
C PRO A 100 -29.21 -20.49 -18.20
N GLU A 101 -30.48 -20.85 -17.98
CA GLU A 101 -31.04 -22.15 -18.42
C GLU A 101 -30.90 -22.33 -19.94
N ASP A 102 -31.22 -21.30 -20.73
CA ASP A 102 -30.85 -21.22 -22.15
C ASP A 102 -29.68 -20.23 -22.36
N PRO A 103 -28.48 -20.70 -22.73
CA PRO A 103 -27.33 -19.84 -23.05
C PRO A 103 -27.59 -18.81 -24.17
N ALA A 104 -28.63 -18.97 -24.99
CA ALA A 104 -28.98 -17.98 -26.02
C ALA A 104 -29.31 -16.60 -25.44
N GLU A 105 -29.79 -16.55 -24.19
CA GLU A 105 -30.11 -15.31 -23.48
C GLU A 105 -28.91 -14.36 -23.37
N LEU A 106 -27.67 -14.87 -23.38
CA LEU A 106 -26.45 -14.06 -23.32
C LEU A 106 -26.28 -13.09 -24.51
N TRP A 107 -26.92 -13.36 -25.64
CA TRP A 107 -26.90 -12.49 -26.83
C TRP A 107 -28.04 -11.47 -26.84
N GLU A 108 -29.02 -11.59 -25.94
CA GLU A 108 -30.13 -10.65 -25.83
C GLU A 108 -29.69 -9.36 -25.11
N PRO A 109 -30.35 -8.22 -25.36
CA PRO A 109 -30.08 -6.99 -24.62
C PRO A 109 -30.20 -7.20 -23.11
N GLY A 110 -29.10 -7.00 -22.36
CA GLY A 110 -29.07 -7.20 -20.92
C GLY A 110 -28.88 -8.66 -20.46
N GLY A 111 -28.62 -9.60 -21.37
CA GLY A 111 -28.46 -11.03 -21.07
C GLY A 111 -27.35 -11.38 -20.06
N MET A 112 -26.35 -10.52 -19.91
CA MET A 112 -25.27 -10.69 -18.92
C MET A 112 -25.67 -10.23 -17.50
N ARG A 113 -26.77 -9.48 -17.32
CA ARG A 113 -27.16 -8.92 -16.01
C ARG A 113 -27.60 -9.99 -15.02
N PRO A 114 -28.43 -10.99 -15.39
CA PRO A 114 -28.74 -12.09 -14.48
C PRO A 114 -27.51 -12.92 -14.10
N VAL A 115 -26.51 -13.04 -14.99
CA VAL A 115 -25.22 -13.68 -14.69
C VAL A 115 -24.48 -12.90 -13.62
N ALA A 116 -24.40 -11.56 -13.77
CA ALA A 116 -23.79 -10.68 -12.79
C ALA A 116 -24.47 -10.76 -11.42
N GLU A 117 -25.81 -10.81 -11.38
CA GLU A 117 -26.58 -10.94 -10.13
C GLU A 117 -26.31 -12.26 -9.41
N ARG A 118 -26.33 -13.40 -10.13
CA ARG A 118 -26.00 -14.72 -9.58
C ARG A 118 -24.56 -14.81 -9.09
N LEU A 119 -23.63 -14.27 -9.86
CA LEU A 119 -22.23 -14.19 -9.45
C LEU A 119 -22.05 -13.33 -8.20
N ALA A 120 -22.76 -12.20 -8.11
CA ALA A 120 -22.74 -11.33 -6.94
C ALA A 120 -23.34 -12.03 -5.71
N GLU A 121 -24.41 -12.80 -5.87
CA GLU A 121 -25.01 -13.60 -4.81
C GLU A 121 -24.03 -14.67 -4.30
N ALA A 122 -23.43 -15.45 -5.20
CA ALA A 122 -22.44 -16.46 -4.85
C ALA A 122 -21.23 -15.83 -4.14
N TRP A 123 -20.76 -14.67 -4.61
CA TRP A 123 -19.69 -13.93 -3.96
C TRP A 123 -20.07 -13.48 -2.55
N ARG A 124 -21.25 -12.86 -2.37
CA ARG A 124 -21.72 -12.37 -1.06
C ARG A 124 -21.90 -13.50 -0.05
N ALA A 125 -22.43 -14.64 -0.49
CA ALA A 125 -22.60 -15.81 0.37
C ALA A 125 -21.28 -16.28 0.99
N ARG A 126 -20.14 -16.03 0.30
CA ARG A 126 -18.82 -16.48 0.73
C ARG A 126 -17.98 -15.40 1.42
N TYR A 127 -17.94 -14.21 0.82
CA TYR A 127 -17.02 -13.14 1.24
C TYR A 127 -17.75 -11.93 1.84
N GLY A 128 -19.09 -11.95 1.87
CA GLY A 128 -19.88 -10.78 2.20
C GLY A 128 -19.84 -9.73 1.10
N ARG A 129 -20.38 -8.54 1.42
CA ARG A 129 -20.33 -7.36 0.55
C ARG A 129 -19.32 -6.38 1.12
N ARG A 130 -18.34 -5.97 0.32
CA ARG A 130 -17.39 -4.92 0.70
C ARG A 130 -18.04 -3.55 0.59
N THR A 131 -17.55 -2.60 1.37
CA THR A 131 -17.87 -1.18 1.20
C THR A 131 -17.43 -0.72 -0.19
N MET A 132 -18.33 -0.06 -0.91
CA MET A 132 -18.01 0.50 -2.22
C MET A 132 -17.03 1.66 -2.07
N VAL A 133 -15.96 1.64 -2.87
CA VAL A 133 -14.95 2.70 -2.91
C VAL A 133 -15.03 3.39 -4.27
N PRO A 134 -14.91 4.74 -4.34
CA PRO A 134 -14.93 5.46 -5.61
C PRO A 134 -13.92 4.90 -6.62
N GLU A 135 -14.29 4.82 -7.91
CA GLU A 135 -13.38 4.30 -8.95
C GLU A 135 -12.06 5.08 -9.04
N ARG A 136 -12.10 6.40 -8.78
CA ARG A 136 -10.90 7.24 -8.74
C ARG A 136 -9.90 6.74 -7.68
N THR A 137 -10.40 6.26 -6.55
CA THR A 137 -9.61 5.79 -5.42
C THR A 137 -9.02 4.43 -5.73
N PHE A 138 -9.81 3.51 -6.31
CA PHE A 138 -9.28 2.25 -6.85
C PHE A 138 -8.17 2.50 -7.88
N GLY A 139 -8.41 3.40 -8.84
CA GLY A 139 -7.41 3.75 -9.86
C GLY A 139 -6.12 4.30 -9.25
N ALA A 140 -6.24 5.15 -8.22
CA ALA A 140 -5.09 5.69 -7.49
C ALA A 140 -4.33 4.61 -6.71
N VAL A 141 -5.03 3.67 -6.06
CA VAL A 141 -4.41 2.54 -5.34
C VAL A 141 -3.71 1.58 -6.31
N VAL A 142 -4.31 1.28 -7.47
CA VAL A 142 -3.67 0.48 -8.53
C VAL A 142 -2.40 1.16 -9.07
N GLU A 143 -2.40 2.49 -9.20
CA GLU A 143 -1.23 3.27 -9.61
C GLU A 143 -0.13 3.25 -8.54
N MET A 144 -0.52 3.35 -7.26
CA MET A 144 0.38 3.29 -6.11
C MET A 144 1.01 1.90 -5.88
N ARG A 145 0.28 0.83 -6.20
CA ARG A 145 0.70 -0.59 -6.09
C ARG A 145 1.10 -0.99 -4.66
N PRO A 146 0.14 -1.20 -3.75
CA PRO A 146 0.37 -1.53 -2.34
C PRO A 146 0.86 -2.98 -2.12
N PHE A 147 1.94 -3.38 -2.79
CA PHE A 147 2.48 -4.72 -2.66
C PHE A 147 2.81 -5.04 -1.19
N PRO A 148 2.38 -6.20 -0.65
CA PRO A 148 1.81 -7.38 -1.34
C PRO A 148 0.28 -7.43 -1.50
N LEU A 149 -0.44 -6.39 -1.06
CA LEU A 149 -1.89 -6.30 -1.14
C LEU A 149 -2.36 -5.97 -2.58
N THR A 150 -3.55 -6.46 -2.92
CA THR A 150 -4.30 -6.00 -4.09
C THR A 150 -5.06 -4.72 -3.75
N ALA A 151 -5.49 -3.96 -4.75
CA ALA A 151 -6.26 -2.75 -4.48
C ALA A 151 -7.55 -3.03 -3.70
N GLY A 152 -8.27 -4.12 -4.01
CA GLY A 152 -9.48 -4.53 -3.28
C GLY A 152 -9.24 -4.82 -1.81
N ARG A 153 -8.18 -5.58 -1.48
CA ARG A 153 -7.85 -5.88 -0.08
C ARG A 153 -7.28 -4.67 0.66
N PHE A 154 -6.47 -3.85 -0.02
CA PHE A 154 -5.97 -2.60 0.54
C PHE A 154 -7.11 -1.67 0.95
N CYS A 155 -8.07 -1.42 0.05
CA CYS A 155 -9.25 -0.61 0.36
C CYS A 155 -10.08 -1.23 1.50
N ALA A 156 -10.35 -2.53 1.45
CA ALA A 156 -11.14 -3.23 2.46
C ALA A 156 -10.52 -3.11 3.87
N ALA A 157 -9.19 -3.15 3.99
CA ALA A 157 -8.50 -3.01 5.27
C ALA A 157 -8.82 -1.69 6.00
N PHE A 158 -9.18 -0.63 5.27
CA PHE A 158 -9.57 0.66 5.86
C PHE A 158 -11.07 0.87 5.92
N THR A 159 -11.83 0.39 4.92
CA THR A 159 -13.29 0.60 4.89
C THR A 159 -14.07 -0.38 5.76
N ASP A 160 -13.49 -1.53 6.08
CA ASP A 160 -14.04 -2.55 6.98
C ASP A 160 -12.90 -3.27 7.72
N PRO A 161 -12.16 -2.57 8.60
CA PRO A 161 -11.03 -3.16 9.33
C PRO A 161 -11.47 -4.29 10.25
N ALA A 162 -12.71 -4.28 10.75
CA ALA A 162 -13.26 -5.34 11.60
C ALA A 162 -13.55 -6.64 10.83
N GLY A 163 -13.78 -6.55 9.51
CA GLY A 163 -13.90 -7.69 8.61
C GLY A 163 -12.57 -8.38 8.27
N GLU A 164 -11.43 -7.76 8.58
CA GLU A 164 -10.10 -8.33 8.34
C GLU A 164 -9.76 -9.39 9.40
N PRO A 165 -9.60 -10.69 9.04
CA PRO A 165 -9.44 -11.76 10.02
C PRO A 165 -8.30 -11.56 11.02
N THR A 166 -7.17 -10.99 10.58
CA THR A 166 -6.00 -10.76 11.45
C THR A 166 -6.14 -9.53 12.34
N LEU A 167 -7.17 -8.70 12.14
CA LEU A 167 -7.50 -7.59 13.02
C LEU A 167 -8.67 -7.91 13.98
N ARG A 168 -9.34 -9.04 13.78
CA ARG A 168 -10.50 -9.45 14.60
C ARG A 168 -10.13 -10.18 15.89
N ALA A 169 -8.96 -10.82 15.95
CA ALA A 169 -8.55 -11.63 17.10
C ALA A 169 -7.05 -11.52 17.38
N ASP A 170 -6.66 -11.82 18.61
CA ASP A 170 -5.26 -12.03 18.99
C ASP A 170 -4.64 -13.16 18.17
N LEU A 171 -3.36 -12.98 17.85
CA LEU A 171 -2.58 -13.91 17.05
C LEU A 171 -1.40 -14.41 17.87
N ASP A 172 -1.55 -15.61 18.43
CA ASP A 172 -0.45 -16.33 19.05
C ASP A 172 0.54 -16.77 17.97
N THR A 173 1.82 -16.43 18.15
CA THR A 173 2.86 -16.78 17.20
C THR A 173 4.09 -17.35 17.91
N TRP A 174 4.84 -18.15 17.17
CA TRP A 174 6.09 -18.73 17.65
C TRP A 174 7.12 -18.80 16.53
N LEU A 175 8.37 -19.09 16.88
CA LEU A 175 9.40 -19.36 15.87
C LEU A 175 9.34 -20.81 15.40
N ARG A 176 9.35 -20.98 14.07
CA ARG A 176 9.46 -22.26 13.38
C ARG A 176 10.77 -22.35 12.60
N ARG A 177 11.31 -23.56 12.49
CA ARG A 177 12.44 -23.87 11.61
C ARG A 177 12.00 -24.03 10.15
N THR A 178 12.71 -23.36 9.24
CA THR A 178 12.53 -23.44 7.77
C THR A 178 13.86 -23.74 7.08
N ASP A 179 13.84 -24.07 5.79
CA ASP A 179 15.06 -24.21 4.98
C ASP A 179 15.92 -22.92 4.91
N TYR A 180 15.32 -21.75 5.24
CA TYR A 180 15.94 -20.42 5.13
C TYR A 180 16.28 -19.78 6.50
N GLY A 181 16.20 -20.54 7.58
CA GLY A 181 16.43 -20.03 8.95
C GLY A 181 15.21 -20.25 9.84
N CYS A 182 15.09 -19.46 10.90
CA CYS A 182 13.83 -19.36 11.65
C CYS A 182 12.90 -18.36 10.98
N SER A 183 11.58 -18.54 11.14
CA SER A 183 10.53 -17.56 10.79
C SER A 183 9.45 -17.56 11.86
N ALA A 184 8.72 -16.45 12.03
CA ALA A 184 7.49 -16.45 12.79
C ALA A 184 6.44 -17.34 12.11
N ALA A 185 5.63 -18.02 12.91
CA ALA A 185 4.58 -18.94 12.47
C ALA A 185 3.39 -18.88 13.43
N ASP A 186 2.24 -19.33 12.94
CA ASP A 186 1.01 -19.52 13.68
C ASP A 186 0.29 -20.79 13.16
N GLU A 187 -0.82 -21.17 13.80
CA GLU A 187 -1.57 -22.39 13.44
C GLU A 187 -2.18 -22.34 12.04
N ARG A 188 -2.50 -21.14 11.53
CA ARG A 188 -3.35 -20.94 10.34
C ARG A 188 -2.72 -20.00 9.32
N TRP A 189 -1.39 -19.83 9.35
CA TRP A 189 -0.65 -18.95 8.45
C TRP A 189 -1.17 -17.50 8.41
N GLN A 190 -1.83 -17.05 9.48
CA GLN A 190 -2.33 -15.69 9.64
C GLN A 190 -1.20 -14.68 9.87
N ILE A 191 -0.03 -15.09 10.36
CA ILE A 191 1.10 -14.17 10.55
C ILE A 191 1.53 -13.54 9.22
N VAL A 192 1.60 -14.34 8.15
CA VAL A 192 1.91 -13.84 6.80
C VAL A 192 0.89 -12.77 6.41
N ARG A 193 -0.39 -13.03 6.63
CA ARG A 193 -1.47 -12.11 6.30
C ARG A 193 -1.39 -10.81 7.11
N PHE A 194 -0.97 -10.87 8.37
CA PHE A 194 -0.74 -9.72 9.24
C PHE A 194 0.50 -8.90 8.80
N GLU A 195 1.60 -9.56 8.46
CA GLU A 195 2.81 -8.93 7.89
C GLU A 195 2.52 -8.24 6.55
N GLU A 196 1.64 -8.80 5.72
CA GLU A 196 1.16 -8.15 4.50
C GLU A 196 0.40 -6.84 4.80
N LEU A 197 -0.33 -6.73 5.92
CA LEU A 197 -0.95 -5.47 6.34
C LEU A 197 0.08 -4.46 6.83
N LEU A 198 1.09 -4.88 7.59
CA LEU A 198 2.18 -3.98 8.00
C LEU A 198 2.94 -3.44 6.79
N SER A 199 3.32 -4.33 5.86
CA SER A 199 4.12 -3.96 4.69
C SER A 199 3.33 -3.25 3.58
N GLY A 200 2.06 -3.60 3.39
CA GLY A 200 1.21 -3.06 2.33
C GLY A 200 0.27 -1.93 2.78
N ALA A 201 -0.35 -2.04 3.96
CA ALA A 201 -1.31 -1.04 4.46
C ALA A 201 -0.62 0.05 5.28
N VAL A 202 0.07 -0.29 6.37
CA VAL A 202 0.72 0.69 7.28
C VAL A 202 1.75 1.52 6.53
N ARG A 203 2.58 0.90 5.69
CA ARG A 203 3.60 1.61 4.89
C ARG A 203 3.01 2.67 3.96
N ASN A 204 1.74 2.54 3.57
CA ASN A 204 1.04 3.44 2.66
C ASN A 204 0.01 4.34 3.37
N LEU A 205 -0.08 4.31 4.71
CA LEU A 205 -0.87 5.30 5.47
C LEU A 205 -0.49 6.75 5.14
N PRO A 206 0.80 7.12 5.02
CA PRO A 206 1.18 8.48 4.60
C PRO A 206 0.65 8.85 3.21
N TRP A 207 0.58 7.88 2.28
CA TRP A 207 0.01 8.09 0.96
C TRP A 207 -1.51 8.31 1.04
N ILE A 208 -2.24 7.51 1.84
CA ILE A 208 -3.68 7.71 2.06
C ILE A 208 -3.94 9.14 2.59
N TYR A 209 -3.19 9.56 3.60
CA TYR A 209 -3.30 10.88 4.21
C TYR A 209 -3.02 12.02 3.21
N ALA A 210 -2.03 11.85 2.32
CA ALA A 210 -1.60 12.89 1.39
C ALA A 210 -2.39 12.94 0.08
N GLU A 211 -2.77 11.77 -0.45
CA GLU A 211 -3.18 11.58 -1.85
C GLU A 211 -4.65 11.22 -2.01
N LEU A 212 -5.38 10.98 -0.91
CA LEU A 212 -6.83 10.84 -0.93
C LEU A 212 -7.52 12.10 -0.34
N PRO A 213 -8.60 12.58 -0.97
CA PRO A 213 -9.31 13.76 -0.49
C PRO A 213 -10.04 13.47 0.83
N ALA A 214 -10.32 14.50 1.61
CA ALA A 214 -11.17 14.39 2.79
C ALA A 214 -12.58 13.92 2.39
N GLY A 215 -13.18 13.00 3.15
CA GLY A 215 -14.44 12.35 2.79
C GLY A 215 -14.29 11.15 1.86
N ASP A 216 -13.06 10.70 1.58
CA ASP A 216 -12.83 9.43 0.91
C ASP A 216 -12.92 8.28 1.93
N PRO A 217 -13.72 7.22 1.68
CA PRO A 217 -13.95 6.17 2.68
C PRO A 217 -12.68 5.42 3.09
N VAL A 218 -11.65 5.33 2.22
CA VAL A 218 -10.37 4.71 2.59
C VAL A 218 -9.58 5.62 3.53
N ARG A 219 -9.64 6.94 3.31
CA ARG A 219 -8.99 7.92 4.18
C ARG A 219 -9.69 8.00 5.54
N ASP A 220 -11.01 8.07 5.54
CA ASP A 220 -11.81 8.20 6.75
C ASP A 220 -11.75 6.94 7.62
N GLY A 221 -11.40 5.78 7.03
CA GLY A 221 -11.19 4.51 7.73
C GLY A 221 -9.84 4.36 8.44
N VAL A 222 -8.88 5.25 8.20
CA VAL A 222 -7.54 5.20 8.82
C VAL A 222 -7.57 5.10 10.35
N PRO A 223 -8.35 5.92 11.08
CA PRO A 223 -8.38 5.86 12.54
C PRO A 223 -8.83 4.49 13.06
N GLY A 224 -9.89 3.90 12.48
CA GLY A 224 -10.39 2.59 12.87
C GLY A 224 -9.38 1.47 12.60
N PHE A 225 -8.69 1.51 11.47
CA PHE A 225 -7.60 0.58 11.17
C PHE A 225 -6.43 0.72 12.16
N VAL A 226 -5.98 1.94 12.43
CA VAL A 226 -4.87 2.21 13.36
C VAL A 226 -5.21 1.77 14.79
N GLY A 227 -6.45 2.00 15.24
CA GLY A 227 -6.93 1.51 16.53
C GLY A 227 -6.86 -0.01 16.63
N LEU A 228 -7.48 -0.72 15.68
CA LEU A 228 -7.52 -2.19 15.70
C LEU A 228 -6.14 -2.82 15.55
N ILE A 229 -5.28 -2.34 14.64
CA ILE A 229 -3.92 -2.88 14.51
C ILE A 229 -3.09 -2.59 15.78
N GLY A 230 -3.31 -1.43 16.42
CA GLY A 230 -2.69 -1.08 17.70
C GLY A 230 -3.06 -2.06 18.81
N GLU A 231 -4.34 -2.47 18.89
CA GLU A 231 -4.79 -3.51 19.82
C GLU A 231 -4.09 -4.85 19.55
N ARG A 232 -3.96 -5.26 18.27
CA ARG A 232 -3.26 -6.51 17.92
C ARG A 232 -1.78 -6.48 18.29
N LEU A 233 -1.13 -5.32 18.13
CA LEU A 233 0.27 -5.11 18.53
C LEU A 233 0.48 -5.16 20.05
N ASN A 234 -0.58 -5.07 20.86
CA ASN A 234 -0.49 -5.19 22.32
C ASN A 234 -0.62 -6.65 22.80
N HIS A 235 -0.78 -7.61 21.89
CA HIS A 235 -0.84 -9.02 22.24
C HIS A 235 0.54 -9.58 22.63
N PRO A 236 0.73 -10.13 23.84
CA PRO A 236 2.04 -10.58 24.32
C PRO A 236 2.69 -11.70 23.51
N GLU A 237 1.90 -12.59 22.90
CA GLU A 237 2.41 -13.74 22.14
C GLU A 237 2.62 -13.45 20.64
N LEU A 238 2.43 -12.19 20.23
CA LEU A 238 2.77 -11.77 18.87
C LEU A 238 4.29 -11.53 18.76
N LEU A 239 4.95 -12.23 17.85
CA LEU A 239 6.34 -12.08 17.47
C LEU A 239 6.40 -11.54 16.04
N LEU A 240 7.09 -10.42 15.86
CA LEU A 240 7.36 -9.82 14.56
C LEU A 240 8.86 -9.82 14.27
N ASP A 241 9.23 -9.73 13.00
CA ASP A 241 10.63 -9.61 12.59
C ASP A 241 11.22 -8.25 13.01
N ALA A 242 12.43 -8.28 13.57
CA ALA A 242 13.20 -7.09 13.94
C ALA A 242 14.50 -6.98 13.11
N GLY A 243 14.56 -7.65 11.96
CA GLY A 243 15.69 -7.64 11.05
C GLY A 243 16.85 -8.53 11.47
N TYR A 244 18.03 -8.20 10.95
CA TYR A 244 19.24 -8.97 11.20
C TYR A 244 19.99 -8.42 12.41
N PHE A 245 20.62 -9.31 13.16
CA PHE A 245 21.49 -8.92 14.26
C PHE A 245 22.83 -8.38 13.73
N ARG A 246 23.20 -7.17 14.13
CA ARG A 246 24.51 -6.59 13.82
C ARG A 246 25.55 -7.12 14.80
N HIS A 247 26.52 -7.89 14.30
CA HIS A 247 27.67 -8.36 15.09
C HIS A 247 28.98 -8.22 14.33
N GLY A 248 30.09 -8.16 15.08
CA GLY A 248 31.45 -8.20 14.53
C GLY A 248 31.91 -9.64 14.22
N GLU A 249 33.22 -9.89 14.25
CA GLU A 249 33.80 -11.21 13.95
C GLU A 249 33.52 -12.30 15.01
N ASN A 250 32.93 -11.92 16.16
CA ASN A 250 32.57 -12.85 17.24
C ASN A 250 31.59 -13.93 16.76
N GLU A 251 31.64 -15.11 17.40
CA GLU A 251 30.63 -16.15 17.19
C GLU A 251 29.23 -15.59 17.44
N PRO A 252 28.28 -15.73 16.48
CA PRO A 252 27.01 -15.00 16.52
C PRO A 252 26.21 -15.22 17.80
N ILE A 253 26.18 -16.46 18.32
CA ILE A 253 25.48 -16.77 19.57
C ILE A 253 26.13 -16.12 20.79
N THR A 254 27.45 -15.99 20.85
CA THR A 254 28.15 -15.35 21.96
C THR A 254 27.81 -13.85 21.99
N ALA A 255 27.86 -13.20 20.83
CA ALA A 255 27.46 -11.80 20.70
C ALA A 255 25.97 -11.58 21.05
N LEU A 256 25.08 -12.49 20.65
CA LEU A 256 23.67 -12.43 21.06
C LEU A 256 23.50 -12.50 22.58
N ARG A 257 24.23 -13.40 23.25
CA ARG A 257 24.15 -13.59 24.70
C ARG A 257 24.71 -12.40 25.48
N GLU A 258 25.73 -11.74 24.95
CA GLU A 258 26.27 -10.50 25.54
C GLU A 258 25.24 -9.37 25.51
N VAL A 259 24.46 -9.26 24.43
CA VAL A 259 23.49 -8.18 24.24
C VAL A 259 22.15 -8.48 24.93
N PHE A 260 21.60 -9.69 24.74
CA PHE A 260 20.23 -10.04 25.17
C PHE A 260 20.20 -11.04 26.34
N GLY A 261 21.35 -11.49 26.83
CA GLY A 261 21.43 -12.48 27.90
C GLY A 261 21.34 -13.93 27.42
N GLY A 262 21.51 -14.87 28.36
CA GLY A 262 21.74 -16.29 28.07
C GLY A 262 20.51 -17.19 28.01
N ARG A 263 19.31 -16.67 28.30
CA ARG A 263 18.09 -17.49 28.38
C ARG A 263 17.67 -17.95 26.97
N PRO A 264 17.52 -19.25 26.70
CA PRO A 264 17.07 -19.71 25.38
C PRO A 264 15.57 -19.44 25.17
N TYR A 265 15.18 -19.29 23.90
CA TYR A 265 13.77 -19.20 23.51
C TYR A 265 13.05 -20.52 23.79
N ALA A 266 11.86 -20.42 24.39
CA ALA A 266 10.98 -21.55 24.65
C ALA A 266 9.66 -21.35 23.90
N GLY A 267 9.50 -22.07 22.78
CA GLY A 267 8.27 -22.11 21.98
C GLY A 267 7.72 -23.54 21.86
N PRO A 268 6.53 -23.72 21.26
CA PRO A 268 5.90 -25.02 21.07
C PRO A 268 6.69 -25.92 20.10
N GLU A 269 7.48 -25.34 19.20
CA GLU A 269 8.36 -26.06 18.29
C GLU A 269 9.82 -26.01 18.75
N ARG A 270 10.47 -27.17 18.75
CA ARG A 270 11.91 -27.27 19.02
C ARG A 270 12.71 -26.71 17.84
N LEU A 271 13.59 -25.76 18.13
CA LEU A 271 14.55 -25.24 17.16
C LEU A 271 15.88 -26.01 17.27
N ASP A 272 16.51 -26.25 16.13
CA ASP A 272 17.83 -26.89 15.97
C ASP A 272 18.97 -25.86 15.93
N VAL A 273 18.68 -24.59 16.20
CA VAL A 273 19.63 -23.48 16.28
C VAL A 273 19.67 -22.90 17.68
N ALA A 274 20.79 -22.27 18.03
CA ALA A 274 20.91 -21.56 19.30
C ALA A 274 20.07 -20.27 19.28
N THR A 275 19.40 -20.00 20.39
CA THR A 275 18.53 -18.84 20.56
C THR A 275 18.79 -18.12 21.88
N VAL A 276 18.36 -16.85 21.93
CA VAL A 276 18.28 -16.04 23.15
C VAL A 276 16.90 -15.39 23.23
N ASP A 277 16.39 -15.19 24.44
CA ASP A 277 15.10 -14.54 24.70
C ASP A 277 15.16 -13.73 26.00
N ASP A 278 15.07 -12.39 25.88
CA ASP A 278 15.08 -11.45 27.01
C ASP A 278 13.67 -11.00 27.43
N GLY A 279 12.64 -11.65 26.88
CA GLY A 279 11.22 -11.32 27.06
C GLY A 279 10.71 -10.29 26.07
N LEU A 280 11.53 -9.36 25.56
CA LEU A 280 11.16 -8.46 24.45
C LEU A 280 11.64 -9.04 23.12
N THR A 281 12.93 -9.37 23.06
CA THR A 281 13.67 -9.75 21.86
C THR A 281 13.96 -11.24 21.88
N VAL A 282 13.73 -11.90 20.75
CA VAL A 282 14.17 -13.26 20.50
C VAL A 282 15.23 -13.24 19.40
N GLY A 283 16.47 -13.58 19.74
CA GLY A 283 17.55 -13.75 18.78
C GLY A 283 17.68 -15.22 18.36
N ALA A 284 17.79 -15.49 17.07
CA ALA A 284 18.00 -16.83 16.53
C ALA A 284 19.22 -16.85 15.61
N GLU A 285 20.18 -17.72 15.92
CA GLU A 285 21.36 -17.91 15.09
C GLU A 285 20.96 -18.40 13.69
N GLY A 286 21.62 -17.86 12.67
CA GLY A 286 21.41 -18.33 11.32
C GLY A 286 21.94 -19.76 11.12
N ALA A 287 21.10 -20.59 10.52
CA ALA A 287 21.43 -21.98 10.24
C ALA A 287 22.22 -22.16 8.94
N ILE A 288 22.96 -23.26 8.84
CA ILE A 288 23.61 -23.68 7.60
C ILE A 288 22.55 -24.27 6.66
N ASP A 289 22.44 -23.72 5.45
CA ASP A 289 21.53 -24.21 4.42
C ASP A 289 22.08 -25.47 3.72
N ARG A 290 21.28 -26.08 2.83
CA ARG A 290 21.70 -27.29 2.08
C ARG A 290 22.92 -27.07 1.18
N ARG A 291 23.31 -25.82 0.93
CA ARG A 291 24.45 -25.42 0.10
C ARG A 291 25.70 -25.13 0.95
N GLY A 292 25.61 -25.26 2.27
CA GLY A 292 26.71 -25.00 3.20
C GLY A 292 26.85 -23.53 3.61
N TYR A 293 25.93 -22.65 3.21
CA TYR A 293 25.96 -21.24 3.59
C TYR A 293 25.22 -21.03 4.90
N ARG A 294 25.87 -20.34 5.85
CA ARG A 294 25.20 -19.90 7.07
C ARG A 294 24.30 -18.70 6.76
N ASN A 295 23.02 -18.81 7.09
CA ASN A 295 22.08 -17.70 7.02
C ASN A 295 22.47 -16.61 8.03
N ALA A 296 21.98 -15.38 7.83
CA ALA A 296 22.20 -14.31 8.79
C ALA A 296 21.41 -14.57 10.09
N THR A 297 21.99 -14.17 11.22
CA THR A 297 21.32 -14.17 12.53
C THR A 297 20.16 -13.19 12.52
N ARG A 298 18.97 -13.65 12.96
CA ARG A 298 17.74 -12.85 12.95
C ARG A 298 17.33 -12.45 14.35
N LEU A 299 16.69 -11.29 14.44
CA LEU A 299 16.01 -10.81 15.62
C LEU A 299 14.51 -10.82 15.36
N TYR A 300 13.76 -11.21 16.37
CA TYR A 300 12.32 -11.07 16.47
C TYR A 300 12.01 -10.31 17.74
N PHE A 301 10.83 -9.72 17.82
CA PHE A 301 10.42 -8.97 19.01
C PHE A 301 8.93 -9.11 19.28
N ARG A 302 8.57 -8.95 20.55
CA ARG A 302 7.19 -8.89 21.04
C ARG A 302 6.75 -7.43 21.11
N PRO A 303 5.92 -6.94 20.16
CA PRO A 303 5.55 -5.54 20.11
C PRO A 303 4.84 -5.07 21.40
N ALA A 304 4.13 -5.95 22.10
CA ALA A 304 3.47 -5.63 23.37
C ALA A 304 4.42 -5.08 24.44
N PHE A 305 5.71 -5.44 24.39
CA PHE A 305 6.74 -5.01 25.34
C PHE A 305 7.70 -3.96 24.76
N TYR A 306 7.45 -3.48 23.53
CA TYR A 306 8.26 -2.47 22.87
C TYR A 306 7.78 -1.05 23.22
N GLY A 307 8.69 -0.20 23.71
CA GLY A 307 8.35 1.15 24.18
C GLY A 307 9.57 2.05 24.38
N ASP A 308 9.45 3.07 25.21
CA ASP A 308 10.57 3.96 25.56
C ASP A 308 11.33 3.44 26.79
N ASP A 309 12.03 2.32 26.60
CA ASP A 309 12.85 1.69 27.63
C ASP A 309 14.22 1.21 27.10
N GLU A 310 15.13 0.87 28.00
CA GLU A 310 16.49 0.46 27.65
C GLU A 310 16.57 -0.85 26.85
N ARG A 311 15.60 -1.77 26.98
CA ARG A 311 15.57 -3.00 26.17
C ARG A 311 15.16 -2.67 24.74
N SER A 312 14.17 -1.79 24.56
CA SER A 312 13.73 -1.33 23.25
C SER A 312 14.83 -0.54 22.53
N LYS A 313 15.54 0.35 23.22
CA LYS A 313 16.73 1.04 22.68
C LYS A 313 17.83 0.05 22.28
N ARG A 314 18.07 -0.99 23.08
CA ARG A 314 19.05 -2.04 22.79
C ARG A 314 18.68 -2.84 21.55
N LEU A 315 17.43 -3.27 21.42
CA LEU A 315 16.91 -3.92 20.21
C LEU A 315 17.14 -3.04 18.98
N SER A 316 16.77 -1.77 19.07
CA SER A 316 16.89 -0.83 17.95
C SER A 316 18.34 -0.54 17.55
N ALA A 317 19.27 -0.51 18.50
CA ALA A 317 20.70 -0.36 18.22
C ALA A 317 21.34 -1.65 17.64
N ALA A 318 20.88 -2.82 18.09
CA ALA A 318 21.38 -4.13 17.69
C ALA A 318 20.82 -4.60 16.32
N SER A 319 19.63 -4.13 15.96
CA SER A 319 19.01 -4.38 14.66
C SER A 319 19.77 -3.65 13.55
N ALA A 320 20.19 -4.40 12.53
CA ALA A 320 20.85 -3.83 11.37
C ALA A 320 19.88 -2.93 10.59
N THR A 321 20.25 -1.66 10.43
CA THR A 321 19.52 -0.71 9.58
C THR A 321 19.43 -1.21 8.14
N GLY A 322 18.24 -1.18 7.54
CA GLY A 322 18.01 -1.53 6.14
C GLY A 322 17.11 -2.76 5.97
N VAL A 323 17.59 -3.77 5.24
CA VAL A 323 16.78 -4.94 4.88
C VAL A 323 16.38 -5.71 6.15
N GLY A 324 15.08 -5.91 6.35
CA GLY A 324 14.52 -6.74 7.44
C GLY A 324 13.94 -5.96 8.64
N ARG A 325 14.18 -4.65 8.79
CA ARG A 325 13.64 -3.86 9.93
C ARG A 325 12.20 -3.35 9.73
N ARG A 326 11.45 -3.86 8.75
CA ARG A 326 10.24 -3.20 8.25
C ARG A 326 9.12 -3.19 9.28
N GLU A 327 8.94 -4.29 9.99
CA GLU A 327 7.90 -4.49 10.97
C GLU A 327 8.21 -3.68 12.24
N LEU A 328 9.48 -3.66 12.68
CA LEU A 328 9.94 -2.79 13.76
C LEU A 328 9.74 -1.30 13.44
N ASP A 329 10.16 -0.85 12.24
CA ASP A 329 9.95 0.54 11.78
C ASP A 329 8.45 0.90 11.73
N ALA A 330 7.59 -0.03 11.31
CA ALA A 330 6.16 0.17 11.24
C ALA A 330 5.53 0.31 12.64
N VAL A 331 5.93 -0.53 13.59
CA VAL A 331 5.47 -0.46 14.99
C VAL A 331 5.94 0.83 15.66
N GLU A 332 7.21 1.19 15.49
CA GLU A 332 7.79 2.45 15.98
C GLU A 332 6.98 3.66 15.49
N TRP A 333 6.66 3.69 14.20
CA TRP A 333 5.94 4.80 13.60
C TRP A 333 4.46 4.84 14.01
N LEU A 334 3.78 3.69 14.03
CA LEU A 334 2.36 3.59 14.44
C LEU A 334 2.14 4.09 15.86
N ARG A 335 3.05 3.78 16.78
CA ARG A 335 3.04 4.26 18.17
C ARG A 335 3.69 5.63 18.34
N GLY A 336 4.29 6.16 17.28
CA GLY A 336 4.96 7.43 17.27
C GLY A 336 3.98 8.61 17.21
N PRO A 337 4.42 9.81 17.63
CA PRO A 337 3.54 10.97 17.73
C PRO A 337 3.08 11.49 16.35
N VAL A 338 3.78 11.15 15.26
CA VAL A 338 3.40 11.59 13.91
C VAL A 338 2.17 10.83 13.40
N CYS A 339 2.12 9.51 13.62
CA CYS A 339 0.94 8.72 13.29
C CYS A 339 -0.29 9.22 14.07
N ALA A 340 -0.14 9.46 15.37
CA ALA A 340 -1.19 10.01 16.22
C ALA A 340 -1.73 11.34 15.68
N ARG A 341 -0.87 12.29 15.29
CA ARG A 341 -1.30 13.56 14.69
C ARG A 341 -1.95 13.39 13.32
N ILE A 342 -1.50 12.44 12.50
CA ILE A 342 -2.16 12.12 11.21
C ILE A 342 -3.58 11.60 11.46
N VAL A 343 -3.75 10.68 12.41
CA VAL A 343 -5.06 10.15 12.81
C VAL A 343 -5.96 11.28 13.31
N GLU A 344 -5.47 12.09 14.25
CA GLU A 344 -6.21 13.24 14.80
C GLU A 344 -6.67 14.22 13.71
N ARG A 345 -5.83 14.50 12.70
CA ARG A 345 -6.20 15.37 11.58
C ARG A 345 -7.33 14.79 10.71
N ILE A 346 -7.36 13.47 10.54
CA ILE A 346 -8.43 12.78 9.83
C ILE A 346 -9.71 12.80 10.66
N GLU A 347 -9.64 12.42 11.94
CA GLU A 347 -10.80 12.37 12.85
C GLU A 347 -11.45 13.74 13.10
N SER A 348 -10.63 14.78 13.29
CA SER A 348 -11.10 16.15 13.52
C SER A 348 -11.70 16.81 12.28
N ALA A 349 -11.69 16.15 11.13
CA ALA A 349 -12.10 16.72 9.84
C ALA A 349 -11.42 18.08 9.57
N SER A 350 -10.10 18.15 9.81
CA SER A 350 -9.29 19.38 9.67
C SER A 350 -9.30 19.98 8.26
N LEU A 351 -9.89 19.31 7.27
CA LEU A 351 -10.00 19.75 5.88
C LEU A 351 -11.46 19.73 5.39
N PRO A 352 -11.86 20.67 4.52
CA PRO A 352 -13.11 20.58 3.80
C PRO A 352 -13.21 19.31 2.95
N ALA A 353 -14.41 18.74 2.80
CA ALA A 353 -14.64 17.58 1.95
C ALA A 353 -14.14 17.81 0.52
N GLY A 354 -13.44 16.82 -0.05
CA GLY A 354 -12.80 16.93 -1.36
C GLY A 354 -11.41 17.58 -1.36
N ALA A 355 -10.98 18.22 -0.26
CA ALA A 355 -9.65 18.84 -0.16
C ALA A 355 -8.56 17.83 0.24
N TYR A 356 -7.32 18.16 -0.09
CA TYR A 356 -6.14 17.30 0.11
C TYR A 356 -5.19 17.93 1.12
N GLU A 357 -4.54 17.10 1.94
CA GLU A 357 -3.46 17.57 2.83
C GLU A 357 -2.27 18.12 2.04
N SER A 358 -2.06 17.59 0.83
CA SER A 358 -1.07 18.06 -0.14
C SER A 358 -1.37 19.46 -0.70
N ASN A 359 -2.54 20.04 -0.44
CA ASN A 359 -2.86 21.43 -0.79
C ASN A 359 -2.61 22.35 0.43
N PRO A 360 -1.49 23.10 0.49
CA PRO A 360 -1.20 23.97 1.62
C PRO A 360 -2.19 25.13 1.77
N ALA A 361 -2.91 25.54 0.72
CA ALA A 361 -3.98 26.54 0.86
C ALA A 361 -5.18 26.01 1.67
N ALA A 362 -5.35 24.68 1.74
CA ALA A 362 -6.35 24.04 2.59
C ALA A 362 -5.75 23.60 3.93
N SER A 363 -4.55 23.01 3.93
CA SER A 363 -3.97 22.38 5.12
C SER A 363 -3.14 23.32 5.99
N ALA A 364 -2.66 24.45 5.45
CA ALA A 364 -1.86 25.46 6.14
C ALA A 364 -2.07 26.89 5.58
N PRO A 365 -3.31 27.42 5.52
CA PRO A 365 -3.61 28.69 4.84
C PRO A 365 -2.83 29.89 5.39
N ALA A 366 -2.65 29.96 6.71
CA ALA A 366 -1.87 31.03 7.33
C ALA A 366 -0.38 31.01 6.92
N LEU A 367 0.17 29.82 6.65
CA LEU A 367 1.53 29.70 6.11
C LEU A 367 1.56 30.19 4.66
N VAL A 368 0.57 29.83 3.83
CA VAL A 368 0.49 30.30 2.43
C VAL A 368 0.48 31.83 2.37
N ALA A 369 -0.34 32.49 3.19
CA ALA A 369 -0.39 33.95 3.26
C ALA A 369 0.98 34.55 3.63
N ARG A 370 1.66 33.99 4.64
CA ARG A 370 3.01 34.43 5.02
C ARG A 370 4.04 34.26 3.89
N VAL A 371 4.00 33.12 3.19
CA VAL A 371 4.91 32.85 2.07
C VAL A 371 4.61 33.79 0.89
N ALA A 372 3.34 34.06 0.61
CA ALA A 372 2.91 35.00 -0.42
C ALA A 372 3.46 36.41 -0.15
N ASP A 373 3.31 36.91 1.08
CA ASP A 373 3.83 38.22 1.49
C ASP A 373 5.35 38.28 1.41
N ALA A 374 6.05 37.26 1.93
CA ALA A 374 7.51 37.22 1.98
C ALA A 374 8.15 37.17 0.58
N LEU A 375 7.50 36.48 -0.37
CA LEU A 375 7.98 36.35 -1.75
C LEU A 375 7.41 37.45 -2.68
N GLY A 376 6.42 38.22 -2.21
CA GLY A 376 5.68 39.19 -3.00
C GLY A 376 4.94 38.55 -4.18
N VAL A 377 4.31 37.39 -3.97
CA VAL A 377 3.55 36.65 -4.98
C VAL A 377 2.10 36.45 -4.54
N ASP A 378 1.23 35.96 -5.43
CA ASP A 378 -0.12 35.57 -5.03
C ASP A 378 -0.14 34.23 -4.26
N GLU A 379 -1.24 33.95 -3.56
CA GLU A 379 -1.39 32.74 -2.75
C GLU A 379 -1.29 31.45 -3.57
N ASP A 380 -1.66 31.47 -4.86
CA ASP A 380 -1.51 30.30 -5.73
C ASP A 380 -0.04 29.98 -5.97
N ALA A 381 0.76 30.98 -6.35
CA ALA A 381 2.19 30.81 -6.50
C ALA A 381 2.86 30.37 -5.19
N ALA A 382 2.47 30.96 -4.05
CA ALA A 382 2.98 30.57 -2.73
C ALA A 382 2.62 29.12 -2.36
N ALA A 383 1.37 28.71 -2.57
CA ALA A 383 0.92 27.34 -2.33
C ALA A 383 1.67 26.35 -3.24
N PHE A 384 1.84 26.69 -4.52
CA PHE A 384 2.58 25.84 -5.46
C PHE A 384 4.07 25.74 -5.09
N HIS A 385 4.68 26.84 -4.63
CA HIS A 385 6.07 26.82 -4.17
C HIS A 385 6.26 25.89 -2.96
N LEU A 386 5.37 25.94 -1.96
CA LEU A 386 5.40 25.02 -0.83
C LEU A 386 5.25 23.55 -1.24
N GLN A 387 4.39 23.25 -2.23
CA GLN A 387 4.27 21.91 -2.81
C GLN A 387 5.58 21.47 -3.49
N LEU A 388 6.21 22.37 -4.25
CA LEU A 388 7.50 22.12 -4.88
C LEU A 388 8.64 22.00 -3.87
N LEU A 389 8.57 22.62 -2.69
CA LEU A 389 9.56 22.47 -1.63
C LEU A 389 9.48 21.12 -0.91
N ALA A 390 8.26 20.67 -0.61
CA ALA A 390 8.05 19.60 0.36
C ALA A 390 7.64 18.25 -0.25
N LEU A 391 6.85 18.24 -1.33
CA LEU A 391 6.22 17.00 -1.78
C LEU A 391 7.18 16.14 -2.63
N PRO A 392 7.25 14.81 -2.43
CA PRO A 392 8.15 13.95 -3.20
C PRO A 392 7.86 13.92 -4.71
N ALA A 393 6.58 13.93 -5.11
CA ALA A 393 6.16 13.76 -6.51
C ALA A 393 5.06 14.77 -6.94
N PRO A 394 5.33 16.09 -6.95
CA PRO A 394 4.38 17.11 -7.36
C PRO A 394 4.29 17.19 -8.88
N THR A 395 3.79 16.12 -9.52
CA THR A 395 3.54 16.13 -10.97
C THR A 395 2.49 17.19 -11.32
N ASP A 396 2.49 17.72 -12.54
CA ASP A 396 1.50 18.70 -12.97
C ASP A 396 0.06 18.16 -12.83
N ARG A 397 -0.13 16.84 -13.00
CA ARG A 397 -1.42 16.17 -12.77
C ARG A 397 -1.81 16.22 -11.30
N ASN A 398 -0.89 15.89 -10.40
CA ASN A 398 -1.14 15.84 -8.97
C ASN A 398 -1.41 17.24 -8.41
N VAL A 399 -0.57 18.22 -8.76
CA VAL A 399 -0.74 19.63 -8.36
C VAL A 399 -2.12 20.15 -8.79
N ARG A 400 -2.55 19.88 -10.04
CA ARG A 400 -3.90 20.26 -10.48
C ARG A 400 -4.99 19.53 -9.71
N THR A 401 -4.78 18.26 -9.38
CA THR A 401 -5.76 17.44 -8.64
C THR A 401 -5.94 17.97 -7.22
N TRP A 402 -4.84 18.13 -6.47
CA TRP A 402 -4.88 18.56 -5.07
C TRP A 402 -5.45 19.97 -4.89
N ASN A 403 -5.08 20.88 -5.79
CA ASN A 403 -5.50 22.28 -5.72
C ASN A 403 -6.87 22.54 -6.41
N GLY A 404 -7.44 21.56 -7.10
CA GLY A 404 -8.65 21.75 -7.92
C GLY A 404 -8.44 22.73 -9.08
N TRP A 405 -7.21 22.86 -9.57
CA TRP A 405 -6.85 23.84 -10.59
C TRP A 405 -7.04 23.34 -12.01
N LYS A 406 -7.53 24.23 -12.87
CA LYS A 406 -7.43 24.08 -14.32
C LYS A 406 -6.01 24.41 -14.80
N ALA A 407 -5.65 23.95 -16.00
CA ALA A 407 -4.32 24.12 -16.57
C ALA A 407 -3.83 25.58 -16.59
N ALA A 408 -4.70 26.53 -16.98
CA ALA A 408 -4.34 27.95 -17.06
C ALA A 408 -3.94 28.56 -15.71
N ARG A 409 -4.65 28.22 -14.63
CA ARG A 409 -4.33 28.70 -13.26
C ARG A 409 -2.98 28.16 -12.79
N HIS A 410 -2.75 26.86 -13.03
CA HIS A 410 -1.47 26.23 -12.72
C HIS A 410 -0.30 26.84 -13.51
N GLN A 411 -0.48 27.09 -14.81
CA GLN A 411 0.54 27.72 -15.65
C GLN A 411 0.85 29.15 -15.20
N LYS A 412 -0.16 29.93 -14.79
CA LYS A 412 0.03 31.26 -14.23
C LYS A 412 0.89 31.21 -12.96
N ALA A 413 0.56 30.32 -12.02
CA ALA A 413 1.33 30.17 -10.79
C ALA A 413 2.79 29.75 -11.08
N ALA A 414 2.99 28.83 -12.03
CA ALA A 414 4.32 28.41 -12.47
C ALA A 414 5.13 29.57 -13.07
N ALA A 415 4.52 30.37 -13.97
CA ALA A 415 5.16 31.53 -14.59
C ALA A 415 5.58 32.56 -13.54
N THR A 416 4.71 32.88 -12.56
CA THR A 416 5.05 33.78 -11.45
C THR A 416 6.30 33.30 -10.70
N LEU A 417 6.42 32.00 -10.41
CA LEU A 417 7.58 31.46 -9.70
C LEU A 417 8.87 31.52 -10.54
N VAL A 418 8.77 31.31 -11.86
CA VAL A 418 9.90 31.42 -12.79
C VAL A 418 10.36 32.87 -12.91
N GLU A 419 9.44 33.83 -13.07
CA GLU A 419 9.72 35.26 -13.13
C GLU A 419 10.40 35.78 -11.86
N ARG A 420 10.05 35.20 -10.70
CA ARG A 420 10.69 35.47 -9.41
C ARG A 420 12.01 34.74 -9.19
N GLY A 421 12.43 33.86 -10.10
CA GLY A 421 13.66 33.08 -9.99
C GLY A 421 13.64 32.03 -8.87
N LEU A 422 12.46 31.65 -8.38
CA LEU A 422 12.30 30.68 -7.28
C LEU A 422 12.34 29.23 -7.77
N VAL A 423 12.11 29.03 -9.06
CA VAL A 423 12.11 27.74 -9.75
C VAL A 423 12.72 27.94 -11.13
N ILE A 424 13.19 26.85 -11.73
CA ILE A 424 13.69 26.82 -13.10
C ILE A 424 12.78 25.99 -14.00
N GLU A 425 12.68 26.37 -15.26
CA GLU A 425 12.12 25.52 -16.31
C GLU A 425 13.18 24.53 -16.77
N ASP A 426 12.85 23.23 -16.77
CA ASP A 426 13.78 22.17 -17.14
C ASP A 426 13.02 20.94 -17.65
N LYS A 427 13.72 20.00 -18.28
CA LYS A 427 13.16 18.70 -18.69
C LYS A 427 13.85 17.57 -17.96
N ARG A 428 13.30 17.22 -16.79
CA ARG A 428 13.83 16.13 -15.97
C ARG A 428 13.11 14.80 -16.22
N PRO A 429 13.86 13.69 -16.40
CA PRO A 429 13.27 12.41 -16.77
C PRO A 429 12.33 11.90 -15.67
N ARG A 430 11.13 11.49 -16.08
CA ARG A 430 10.07 10.93 -15.22
C ARG A 430 9.52 11.89 -14.15
N ALA A 431 9.75 13.19 -14.28
CA ALA A 431 9.25 14.18 -13.33
C ALA A 431 7.74 14.45 -13.43
N GLY A 432 7.17 14.35 -14.65
CA GLY A 432 5.77 14.66 -14.90
C GLY A 432 5.39 16.13 -14.67
N ARG A 433 6.38 17.04 -14.69
CA ARG A 433 6.22 18.50 -14.50
C ARG A 433 7.25 19.28 -15.30
N GLN A 434 7.04 20.60 -15.42
CA GLN A 434 7.87 21.50 -16.23
C GLN A 434 8.76 22.44 -15.41
N VAL A 435 8.41 22.70 -14.15
CA VAL A 435 9.20 23.56 -13.24
C VAL A 435 9.79 22.77 -12.08
N PHE A 436 10.96 23.20 -11.61
CA PHE A 436 11.78 22.50 -10.64
C PHE A 436 12.44 23.46 -9.67
N LEU A 437 12.71 22.98 -8.46
CA LEU A 437 13.67 23.67 -7.60
C LEU A 437 15.05 23.62 -8.26
N PRO A 438 15.87 24.67 -8.11
CA PRO A 438 17.27 24.62 -8.54
C PRO A 438 18.00 23.51 -7.75
N GLY A 439 19.11 23.02 -8.33
CA GLY A 439 19.92 21.94 -7.76
C GLY A 439 19.76 20.58 -8.43
N GLU A 440 20.48 19.59 -7.86
CA GLU A 440 20.68 18.25 -8.41
C GLU A 440 19.38 17.44 -8.53
N TRP A 441 19.26 16.66 -9.61
CA TRP A 441 18.19 15.68 -9.81
C TRP A 441 18.68 14.24 -9.55
N ILE A 442 18.10 13.57 -8.55
CA ILE A 442 18.52 12.21 -8.17
C ILE A 442 17.57 11.17 -8.79
N HIS A 443 18.16 10.19 -9.47
CA HIS A 443 17.41 9.09 -10.09
C HIS A 443 16.90 8.05 -9.07
N ALA A 444 15.74 7.44 -9.35
CA ALA A 444 15.20 6.32 -8.58
C ALA A 444 14.93 5.09 -9.47
N LYS A 445 15.05 3.89 -8.90
CA LYS A 445 14.68 2.64 -9.57
C LYS A 445 13.15 2.60 -9.75
N LYS A 446 12.66 2.19 -10.93
CA LYS A 446 11.22 1.93 -11.13
C LYS A 446 10.72 0.90 -10.08
N PRO A 447 9.52 1.08 -9.51
CA PRO A 447 8.51 2.09 -9.85
C PRO A 447 8.68 3.46 -9.15
N TYR A 448 9.62 3.61 -8.23
CA TYR A 448 9.80 4.81 -7.41
C TYR A 448 10.22 6.06 -8.20
N GLN A 449 9.82 7.25 -7.74
CA GLN A 449 10.01 8.51 -8.46
C GLN A 449 11.35 9.19 -8.15
N PRO A 450 12.03 9.76 -9.16
CA PRO A 450 13.16 10.66 -8.94
C PRO A 450 12.71 12.01 -8.35
N MET A 451 13.60 12.70 -7.66
CA MET A 451 13.33 14.02 -7.06
C MET A 451 14.61 14.86 -6.92
N GLU A 452 14.45 16.14 -6.59
CA GLU A 452 15.55 17.03 -6.26
C GLU A 452 16.29 16.59 -4.99
N ALA A 453 17.61 16.74 -4.94
CA ALA A 453 18.43 16.39 -3.78
C ALA A 453 17.94 17.07 -2.48
N TRP A 454 17.56 18.35 -2.59
CA TRP A 454 16.88 19.11 -1.54
C TRP A 454 15.75 18.34 -0.85
N LYS A 455 14.83 17.76 -1.65
CA LYS A 455 13.68 17.03 -1.11
C LYS A 455 14.10 15.76 -0.42
N ALA A 456 15.05 15.04 -1.00
CA ALA A 456 15.57 13.81 -0.43
C ALA A 456 16.16 14.09 0.96
N GLU A 457 16.95 15.16 1.11
CA GLU A 457 17.50 15.58 2.40
C GLU A 457 16.41 16.01 3.39
N LEU A 458 15.46 16.85 2.94
CA LEU A 458 14.34 17.34 3.76
C LEU A 458 13.53 16.20 4.39
N ILE A 459 13.32 15.10 3.66
CA ILE A 459 12.54 13.94 4.12
C ILE A 459 13.40 12.80 4.67
N GLY A 460 14.72 13.00 4.81
CA GLY A 460 15.64 12.00 5.35
C GLY A 460 15.89 10.80 4.44
N LEU A 461 15.71 10.94 3.13
CA LEU A 461 15.93 9.92 2.12
C LEU A 461 17.41 9.82 1.74
N ARG A 462 18.02 8.66 1.99
CA ARG A 462 19.42 8.42 1.66
C ARG A 462 19.62 8.03 0.20
N ARG A 463 20.87 8.15 -0.27
CA ARG A 463 21.31 7.59 -1.55
C ARG A 463 21.82 6.15 -1.35
N SER A 464 21.47 5.25 -2.26
CA SER A 464 22.06 3.92 -2.34
C SER A 464 23.48 3.96 -2.94
N TYR A 465 24.22 2.86 -2.84
CA TYR A 465 25.61 2.73 -3.31
C TYR A 465 25.83 3.13 -4.79
N ASN A 466 24.80 3.02 -5.62
CA ASN A 466 24.82 3.41 -7.04
C ASN A 466 24.28 4.84 -7.27
N LEU A 467 24.31 5.69 -6.24
CA LEU A 467 23.89 7.09 -6.25
C LEU A 467 22.41 7.34 -6.62
N ARG A 468 21.56 6.30 -6.54
CA ARG A 468 20.11 6.44 -6.68
C ARG A 468 19.45 6.68 -5.33
N LEU A 469 18.20 7.13 -5.32
CA LEU A 469 17.42 7.21 -4.10
C LEU A 469 17.20 5.80 -3.52
N GLU A 470 17.50 5.63 -2.23
CA GLU A 470 17.09 4.46 -1.46
C GLU A 470 15.57 4.40 -1.45
N ASN A 471 14.97 3.22 -1.55
CA ASN A 471 13.52 3.07 -1.62
C ASN A 471 13.09 1.79 -0.90
N PRO A 472 11.83 1.70 -0.41
CA PRO A 472 10.77 2.72 -0.50
C PRO A 472 11.03 3.97 0.36
N LEU A 473 10.25 5.04 0.17
CA LEU A 473 10.35 6.27 0.98
C LEU A 473 10.22 5.95 2.48
N PRO A 474 10.98 6.62 3.37
CA PRO A 474 10.83 6.48 4.80
C PRO A 474 9.42 6.89 5.25
N LEU A 475 8.97 6.35 6.38
CA LEU A 475 7.76 6.85 7.03
C LEU A 475 8.00 8.29 7.50
N PRO A 476 7.00 9.18 7.40
CA PRO A 476 7.18 10.60 7.62
C PRO A 476 7.47 10.91 9.09
N THR A 477 8.31 11.90 9.32
CA THR A 477 8.65 12.42 10.66
C THR A 477 7.78 13.62 11.07
N ARG A 478 6.90 14.08 10.17
CA ARG A 478 6.05 15.27 10.32
C ARG A 478 4.72 15.07 9.59
N THR A 479 3.68 15.78 10.02
CA THR A 479 2.47 15.94 9.20
C THR A 479 2.78 16.84 7.98
N LEU A 480 1.89 16.88 6.97
CA LEU A 480 2.15 17.71 5.79
C LEU A 480 2.21 19.22 6.11
N PRO A 481 1.30 19.80 6.91
CA PRO A 481 1.43 21.18 7.37
C PRO A 481 2.74 21.48 8.09
N GLU A 482 3.18 20.57 8.98
CA GLU A 482 4.46 20.67 9.67
C GLU A 482 5.65 20.59 8.70
N LEU A 483 5.56 19.75 7.67
CA LEU A 483 6.59 19.63 6.64
C LEU A 483 6.68 20.90 5.78
N PHE A 484 5.54 21.48 5.39
CA PHE A 484 5.51 22.77 4.67
C PHE A 484 6.14 23.88 5.51
N ALA A 485 5.75 23.98 6.80
CA ALA A 485 6.30 24.97 7.71
C ALA A 485 7.81 24.77 7.94
N HIS A 486 8.25 23.52 8.06
CA HIS A 486 9.67 23.19 8.23
C HIS A 486 10.48 23.56 6.98
N ALA A 487 10.00 23.18 5.80
CA ALA A 487 10.66 23.51 4.53
C ALA A 487 10.81 25.03 4.35
N TRP A 488 9.73 25.78 4.64
CA TRP A 488 9.77 27.24 4.57
C TRP A 488 10.73 27.85 5.60
N SER A 489 10.77 27.34 6.83
CA SER A 489 11.69 27.82 7.86
C SER A 489 13.16 27.64 7.47
N LEU A 490 13.50 26.60 6.70
CA LEU A 490 14.86 26.42 6.17
C LEU A 490 15.16 27.45 5.06
N VAL A 491 14.20 27.71 4.17
CA VAL A 491 14.32 28.77 3.16
C VAL A 491 14.53 30.14 3.81
N GLU A 492 13.76 30.48 4.85
CA GLU A 492 13.92 31.74 5.61
C GLU A 492 15.32 31.88 6.25
N LYS A 493 15.98 30.77 6.58
CA LYS A 493 17.34 30.75 7.13
C LYS A 493 18.45 30.81 6.07
N GLY A 494 18.09 30.84 4.78
CA GLY A 494 19.05 30.73 3.68
C GLY A 494 19.58 29.30 3.49
N GLU A 495 18.96 28.32 4.14
CA GLU A 495 19.24 26.89 3.98
C GLU A 495 18.25 26.27 2.99
N GLY A 496 17.79 27.03 1.99
CA GLY A 496 16.84 26.57 0.97
C GLY A 496 17.51 25.80 -0.18
N PRO A 497 16.72 25.42 -1.22
CA PRO A 497 17.27 24.87 -2.45
C PRO A 497 18.30 25.81 -3.07
N ALA A 498 19.48 25.26 -3.38
CA ALA A 498 20.66 25.99 -3.89
C ALA A 498 20.56 26.35 -5.38
#